data_AF-A0A1V5SRQ6-F1
#
_entry.id   AF-A0A1V5SRQ6-F1
#
_cell.length_a   1.000
_cell.length_b   1.000
_cell.length_c   1.000
_cell.angle_alpha   90.00
_cell.angle_beta   90.00
_cell.angle_gamma   90.00
#
_symmetry.space_group_name_H-M   'P 1'
#
loop_
_entity.id
_entity.type
_entity.pdbx_description
1 polymer ?
#
loop_
_entity_poly.entity_id
_entity_poly.type
_entity_poly.pdbx_seq_one_letter_code
_entity_poly.pdbx_strand_id
1 'polypeptide(L)' 'MKREKLYKIGEVMQYTSLSRQTIHNYTVAGLIHEARRTISGHRLYDEAVFDRLEQIKILQSKNYTLTQIKKILEQQESPK' A
#
# COMPACT_ATOMS: atom_id res chain seq x y z
N MET A 1 -6.04 -21.89 -9.52
CA MET A 1 -6.45 -20.56 -9.01
C MET A 1 -5.60 -20.25 -7.78
N LYS A 2 -4.65 -19.31 -7.85
CA LYS A 2 -3.89 -18.88 -6.66
C LYS A 2 -4.89 -18.29 -5.68
N ARG A 3 -4.90 -18.76 -4.43
CA ARG A 3 -5.62 -18.07 -3.36
C ARG A 3 -4.88 -16.77 -3.10
N GLU A 4 -5.46 -15.64 -3.49
CA GLU A 4 -4.95 -14.32 -3.09
C GLU A 4 -5.12 -14.21 -1.58
N LYS A 5 -4.00 -14.32 -0.85
CA LYS A 5 -3.99 -14.13 0.60
C LYS A 5 -4.27 -12.65 0.85
N LEU A 6 -5.24 -12.40 1.72
CA LEU A 6 -5.50 -11.07 2.24
C LEU A 6 -4.78 -10.89 3.58
N TYR A 7 -4.13 -9.74 3.74
CA TYR A 7 -3.32 -9.36 4.88
C TYR A 7 -4.02 -8.30 5.71
N LYS A 8 -4.10 -8.51 7.02
CA LYS A 8 -4.51 -7.46 7.95
C LYS A 8 -3.41 -6.41 8.09
N ILE A 9 -3.77 -5.20 8.53
CA ILE A 9 -2.78 -4.14 8.80
C ILE A 9 -1.65 -4.59 9.72
N GLY A 10 -1.93 -5.43 10.72
CA GLY A 10 -0.91 -5.98 11.62
C GLY A 10 0.09 -6.88 10.92
N GLU A 11 -0.36 -7.71 9.97
CA GLU A 11 0.54 -8.53 9.14
C GLU A 11 1.39 -7.63 8.23
N VAL A 12 0.77 -6.62 7.59
CA VAL A 12 1.52 -5.66 6.75
C VAL A 12 2.62 -4.93 7.55
N MET A 13 2.34 -4.54 8.80
CA MET A 13 3.34 -3.94 9.69
C MET A 13 4.51 -4.90 9.97
N GLN A 14 4.22 -6.18 10.23
CA GLN A 14 5.24 -7.20 10.50
C GLN A 14 6.17 -7.42 9.30
N TYR A 15 5.63 -7.42 8.07
CA TYR A 15 6.42 -7.65 6.86
C TYR A 15 7.20 -6.41 6.38
N THR A 16 6.74 -5.20 6.68
CA THR A 16 7.30 -3.96 6.08
C THR A 16 8.06 -3.07 7.07
N SER A 17 8.00 -3.40 8.37
CA SER A 17 8.50 -2.57 9.48
C SER A 17 7.90 -1.15 9.52
N LEU A 18 6.80 -0.92 8.79
CA LEU A 18 6.09 0.35 8.81
C LEU A 18 5.13 0.41 10.00
N SER A 19 4.99 1.61 10.55
CA SER A 19 4.01 1.84 11.61
C SER A 19 2.58 1.74 11.08
N ARG A 20 1.63 1.43 11.97
CA ARG A 20 0.20 1.49 11.66
C ARG A 20 -0.20 2.86 11.09
N GLN A 21 0.34 3.93 11.67
CA GLN A 21 0.05 5.30 11.23
C GLN A 21 0.56 5.55 9.81
N THR A 22 1.75 5.04 9.47
CA THR A 22 2.31 5.19 8.12
C THR A 22 1.43 4.50 7.07
N ILE A 23 1.03 3.25 7.33
CA ILE A 23 0.14 2.50 6.44
C ILE A 23 -1.20 3.20 6.31
N HIS A 24 -1.77 3.69 7.43
CA HIS A 24 -3.01 4.45 7.42
C HIS A 24 -2.89 5.73 6.58
N ASN A 25 -1.82 6.51 6.77
CA ASN A 25 -1.56 7.74 6.02
C ASN A 25 -1.44 7.46 4.52
N TYR A 26 -0.72 6.41 4.13
CA TYR A 26 -0.62 6.02 2.72
C TYR A 26 -1.97 5.60 2.14
N THR A 27 -2.80 4.89 2.92
CA THR A 27 -4.12 4.50 2.45
C THR A 27 -5.04 5.72 2.27
N VAL A 28 -5.05 6.65 3.24
CA VAL A 28 -5.86 7.87 3.17
C VAL A 28 -5.36 8.80 2.05
N ALA A 29 -4.05 8.83 1.78
CA ALA A 29 -3.48 9.56 0.66
C ALA A 29 -3.80 8.92 -0.73
N GLY A 30 -4.30 7.68 -0.75
CA GLY A 30 -4.51 6.91 -1.98
C GLY A 30 -3.22 6.38 -2.61
N LEU A 31 -2.16 6.22 -1.82
CA LEU A 31 -0.89 5.62 -2.27
C LEU A 31 -0.95 4.09 -2.28
N ILE A 32 -1.74 3.53 -1.36
CA ILE A 32 -2.09 2.11 -1.28
C ILE A 32 -3.60 1.99 -1.12
N HIS A 33 -4.17 0.86 -1.52
CA HIS A 33 -5.62 0.63 -1.47
C HIS A 33 -5.92 -0.66 -0.73
N GLU A 34 -6.99 -0.67 0.08
CA GLU A 34 -7.51 -1.93 0.60
C GLU A 34 -8.14 -2.75 -0.52
N ALA A 35 -7.88 -4.06 -0.53
CA ALA A 35 -8.55 -4.99 -1.44
C ALA A 35 -9.96 -5.31 -0.95
N ARG A 36 -10.15 -5.43 0.38
CA ARG A 36 -11.44 -5.70 1.03
C ARG A 36 -11.51 -5.11 2.42
N ARG A 37 -12.70 -5.17 3.02
CA ARG A 37 -12.91 -4.96 4.45
C ARG A 37 -13.53 -6.21 5.08
N THR A 38 -13.16 -6.49 6.33
CA THR A 38 -13.84 -7.51 7.16
C THR A 38 -15.24 -7.04 7.55
N ILE A 39 -16.10 -7.97 8.00
CA ILE A 39 -17.44 -7.66 8.53
C ILE A 39 -17.37 -6.64 9.69
N SER A 40 -16.33 -6.72 10.53
CA SER A 40 -16.09 -5.77 11.63
C SER A 40 -15.47 -4.43 11.19
N GLY A 41 -15.27 -4.20 9.89
CA GLY A 41 -14.76 -2.93 9.34
C GLY A 41 -13.25 -2.81 9.19
N HIS A 42 -12.45 -3.80 9.59
CA HIS A 42 -11.00 -3.77 9.39
C HIS A 42 -10.58 -3.88 7.92
N ARG A 43 -9.57 -3.10 7.52
CA ARG A 43 -8.98 -3.15 6.17
C ARG A 43 -8.16 -4.42 5.94
N LEU A 44 -8.31 -4.98 4.75
CA LEU A 44 -7.56 -6.11 4.24
C LEU A 44 -6.86 -5.69 2.94
N TYR A 45 -5.59 -6.02 2.83
CA TYR A 45 -4.75 -5.72 1.66
C TYR A 45 -4.42 -7.01 0.94
N ASP A 46 -4.33 -6.97 -0.38
CA ASP A 46 -3.77 -8.09 -1.14
C ASP A 46 -2.23 -8.06 -1.07
N GLU A 47 -1.58 -9.00 -1.75
CA GLU A 47 -0.13 -9.10 -1.80
C GLU A 47 0.53 -7.93 -2.56
N ALA A 48 -0.18 -7.30 -3.51
CA ALA A 48 0.33 -6.19 -4.30
C ALA A 48 0.66 -4.95 -3.46
N VAL A 49 0.09 -4.85 -2.23
CA VAL A 49 0.45 -3.80 -1.29
C VAL A 49 1.94 -3.81 -0.93
N PHE A 50 2.60 -4.97 -0.91
CA PHE A 50 4.01 -5.06 -0.53
C PHE A 50 4.91 -4.45 -1.60
N ASP A 51 4.69 -4.81 -2.86
CA ASP A 51 5.38 -4.22 -4.02
C ASP A 51 5.16 -2.70 -4.05
N ARG A 52 3.92 -2.27 -3.79
CA ARG A 52 3.57 -0.85 -3.73
C ARG A 52 4.30 -0.11 -2.62
N LEU A 53 4.38 -0.69 -1.43
CA LEU A 53 5.10 -0.10 -0.29
C LEU A 53 6.61 -0.04 -0.53
N GLU A 54 7.18 -1.02 -1.22
CA GLU A 54 8.58 -1.00 -1.64
C GLU A 54 8.85 0.14 -2.65
N GLN A 55 7.99 0.30 -3.66
CA GLN A 55 8.09 1.41 -4.61
C GLN A 55 8.03 2.77 -3.91
N ILE A 56 7.11 2.95 -2.96
CA ILE A 56 7.01 4.18 -2.16
C ILE A 56 8.33 4.44 -1.43
N LYS A 57 8.92 3.42 -0.77
CA LYS A 57 10.21 3.57 -0.07
C LYS A 57 11.34 3.98 -1.02
N ILE A 58 11.43 3.37 -2.20
CA ILE A 58 12.43 3.69 -3.22
C ILE A 58 12.27 5.13 -3.74
N LEU A 59 11.04 5.60 -3.92
CA LEU A 59 10.82 6.98 -4.37
C LEU A 59 11.06 7.99 -3.24
N GLN A 60 10.73 7.66 -1.99
CA GLN A 60 11.07 8.50 -0.84
C GLN A 60 12.59 8.66 -0.68
N SER A 61 13.38 7.60 -0.90
CA SER A 61 14.85 7.69 -0.83
C SER A 61 15.47 8.53 -1.95
N LYS A 62 14.73 8.77 -3.03
CA LYS A 62 15.06 9.70 -4.12
C LYS A 62 14.52 11.13 -3.89
N ASN A 63 14.11 11.45 -2.66
CA ASN A 63 13.57 12.75 -2.25
C ASN A 63 12.27 13.18 -2.95
N TYR A 64 11.49 12.24 -3.50
CA TYR A 64 10.15 12.57 -3.99
C TYR A 64 9.18 12.83 -2.83
N THR A 65 8.36 13.86 -2.97
CA THR A 65 7.24 14.14 -2.07
C THR A 65 6.12 13.10 -2.26
N LEU A 66 5.29 12.88 -1.23
CA LEU A 66 4.15 11.94 -1.33
C LEU A 66 3.21 12.26 -2.52
N THR A 67 3.04 13.55 -2.84
CA THR A 67 2.24 13.99 -4.00
C THR A 67 2.90 13.60 -5.33
N GLN A 68 4.22 13.73 -5.46
CA GLN A 68 4.93 13.27 -6.66
C GLN A 68 4.92 11.75 -6.77
N ILE A 69 5.14 11.05 -5.65
CA ILE A 69 5.08 9.59 -5.58
C ILE A 69 3.72 9.11 -6.08
N LYS A 70 2.63 9.69 -5.58
CA LYS A 70 1.28 9.35 -6.02
C LYS A 70 1.12 9.50 -7.54
N LYS A 71 1.55 10.62 -8.12
CA LYS A 71 1.47 10.84 -9.57
C LYS A 71 2.27 9.81 -10.38
N ILE A 72 3.50 9.51 -9.96
CA ILE A 72 4.36 8.51 -10.62
C ILE A 72 3.69 7.15 -10.59
N LEU A 73 3.15 6.80 -9.43
CA LEU A 73 2.52 5.52 -9.18
C LEU A 73 1.18 5.35 -9.93
N GLU A 74 0.37 6.41 -10.06
CA GLU A 74 -0.85 6.43 -10.87
C GLU A 74 -0.56 6.32 -12.37
N GLN A 75 0.55 6.89 -12.84
CA GLN A 75 1.00 6.76 -14.23
C GLN A 75 1.44 5.32 -14.56
N GLN A 76 1.93 4.56 -13.58
CA GLN A 76 2.32 3.16 -13.74
C GLN A 76 1.11 2.20 -13.71
N GLU A 77 0.05 2.54 -12.98
CA GLU A 77 -1.18 1.73 -12.89
C GLU A 77 -2.12 1.90 -14.08
N SER A 78 -1.86 2.85 -14.98
CA SER A 78 -2.65 3.01 -16.21
C SER A 78 -2.44 1.80 -17.13
N PRO A 79 -3.45 0.94 -17.34
CA PRO A 79 -3.39 -0.05 -18.37
C PRO A 79 -3.42 0.69 -19.71
N LYS A 80 -2.40 0.43 -20.54
CA LYS A 80 -2.44 0.79 -21.95
C LYS A 80 -3.33 -0.19 -22.71
#